data_AF-A0A7W1NYZ3-F1
#
_entry.id   AF-A0A7W1NYZ3-F1
#
_cell.length_a   1.000
_cell.length_b   1.000
_cell.length_c   1.000
_cell.angle_alpha   90.00
_cell.angle_beta   90.00
_cell.angle_gamma   90.00
#
_symmetry.space_group_name_H-M   'P 1'
#
loop_
_entity.id
_entity.type
_entity.pdbx_description
1 polymer ?
#
loop_
_entity_poly.entity_id
_entity_poly.type
_entity_poly.pdbx_seq_one_letter_code
_entity_poly.pdbx_strand_id
1 'polypeptide(L)'
;MTFSPTPTLTRIHRVLMAAALGLLLFYFAVYVVYAANLIRFPFDYDQGEGFELVDTIMFSKGQWPYQNTEVFPFYSSNYPPLFHVIAAPLVPLFGTSYAYGRLLSFLGTLVTASAIGYAVLREGRNRWIAILAGLAFLASNTIYHIGPLFRQHATMVMFETLAIVVLAHVNENTNTRRRRLQLALGLGLILAAGYTKQLAAVTAIAAGLFLFIRQPRRAIVWGLLAAVVGGAIFVGMNWATNGEWWRQAILANVNELKIIQTVALFKQWFGLHGFLIVPAVLLVIYEVYWDRLSLYALWFVVAVAINGAASGTWGGGDSYFSTAIAATCILSGIFAARSIRGEWEFPKNYLSKLIEPFRNQAALLAKASLIVVPLIFIGYGRAVLHLPTNEPVFNSIAQVLDIHANAMNGFYDSARTQDGQYATGYANIGHLTTQADIDAGWRIVDLIRASDKPVISEDAGFTLMAGRPVITNPTQLLNLEKRGLYQGTELVKMIDEQAFGLIILRAQFYPDVVLQAISRAYTQSDTITMNGFNYLILAPKRH
;
A
#
# COMPACT_ATOMS: atom_id res chain seq x y z
N MET A 1 -10.96 8.33 41.41
CA MET A 1 -10.29 9.60 41.75
C MET A 1 -10.03 10.36 40.46
N THR A 2 -10.69 11.48 40.25
CA THR A 2 -10.41 12.40 39.14
C THR A 2 -9.09 13.11 39.43
N PHE A 3 -8.05 12.83 38.62
CA PHE A 3 -6.78 13.54 38.71
C PHE A 3 -6.88 14.87 37.96
N SER A 4 -6.60 15.99 38.65
CA SER A 4 -6.47 17.32 38.03
C SER A 4 -4.99 17.67 37.83
N PRO A 5 -4.50 17.84 36.60
CA PRO A 5 -3.13 18.23 36.33
C PRO A 5 -2.82 19.65 36.81
N THR A 6 -1.57 19.87 37.20
CA THR A 6 -1.09 21.22 37.53
C THR A 6 -1.10 22.11 36.29
N PRO A 7 -1.27 23.43 36.42
CA PRO A 7 -1.24 24.35 35.27
C PRO A 7 0.03 24.21 34.41
N THR A 8 1.18 24.01 35.07
CA THR A 8 2.46 23.79 34.41
C THR A 8 2.46 22.52 33.55
N LEU A 9 1.99 21.40 34.10
CA LEU A 9 1.92 20.14 33.37
C LEU A 9 0.96 20.23 32.17
N THR A 10 -0.19 20.89 32.34
CA THR A 10 -1.13 21.15 31.24
C THR A 10 -0.49 22.00 30.14
N ARG A 11 0.30 23.02 30.49
CA ARG A 11 1.02 23.85 29.51
C ARG A 11 2.06 23.04 28.74
N ILE A 12 2.87 22.24 29.44
CA ILE A 12 3.87 21.34 28.82
C ILE A 12 3.19 20.36 27.87
N HIS A 13 2.14 19.69 28.32
CA HIS A 13 1.35 18.77 27.49
C HIS A 13 0.86 19.44 26.19
N ARG A 14 0.28 20.64 26.30
CA ARG A 14 -0.23 21.38 25.13
C ARG A 14 0.88 21.74 24.15
N VAL A 15 2.04 22.18 24.64
CA VAL A 15 3.20 22.50 23.79
C VAL A 15 3.69 21.25 23.06
N LEU A 16 3.84 20.13 23.76
CA LEU A 16 4.28 18.88 23.15
C LEU A 16 3.25 18.34 22.14
N MET A 17 1.96 18.41 22.46
CA MET A 17 0.88 18.03 21.53
C MET A 17 0.88 18.93 20.29
N ALA A 18 1.09 20.24 20.45
CA ALA A 18 1.20 21.17 19.33
C ALA A 18 2.43 20.88 18.47
N ALA A 19 3.57 20.53 19.08
CA ALA A 19 4.77 20.12 18.37
C ALA A 19 4.56 18.81 17.59
N ALA A 20 3.94 17.80 18.22
CA ALA A 20 3.58 16.55 17.56
C ALA A 20 2.64 16.79 16.37
N LEU A 21 1.62 17.64 16.56
CA LEU A 21 0.68 18.00 15.51
C LEU A 21 1.37 18.74 14.36
N GLY A 22 2.20 19.74 14.68
CA GLY A 22 2.96 20.50 13.68
C GLY A 22 3.86 19.60 12.85
N LEU A 23 4.55 18.65 13.49
CA LEU A 23 5.41 17.67 12.80
C LEU A 23 4.61 16.75 11.87
N LEU A 24 3.47 16.21 12.32
CA LEU A 24 2.66 15.34 11.48
C LEU A 24 1.91 16.10 10.37
N LEU A 25 1.52 17.36 10.60
CA LEU A 25 1.00 18.24 9.55
C LEU A 25 2.07 18.59 8.52
N PHE A 26 3.33 18.74 8.94
CA PHE A 26 4.44 18.90 8.02
C PHE A 26 4.58 17.68 7.09
N TYR A 27 4.57 16.46 7.62
CA TYR A 27 4.58 15.26 6.76
C TYR A 27 3.37 15.16 5.85
N PHE A 28 2.19 15.58 6.32
CA PHE A 28 1.02 15.66 5.46
C PHE A 28 1.22 16.65 4.30
N ALA A 29 1.86 17.80 4.54
CA ALA A 29 2.21 18.73 3.48
C ALA A 29 3.23 18.13 2.49
N VAL A 30 4.26 17.43 2.98
CA VAL A 30 5.22 16.69 2.13
C VAL A 30 4.49 15.68 1.25
N TYR A 31 3.58 14.90 1.84
CA TYR A 31 2.76 13.91 1.13
C TYR A 31 1.87 14.55 0.04
N VAL A 32 1.23 15.69 0.33
CA VAL A 32 0.40 16.41 -0.65
C VAL A 32 1.25 16.95 -1.81
N VAL A 33 2.43 17.49 -1.53
CA VAL A 33 3.36 17.97 -2.58
C VAL A 33 3.80 16.80 -3.47
N TYR A 34 4.18 15.67 -2.88
CA TYR A 34 4.54 14.46 -3.60
C TYR A 34 3.38 13.94 -4.47
N ALA A 35 2.18 13.79 -3.89
CA ALA A 35 1.00 13.36 -4.63
C ALA A 35 0.66 14.31 -5.79
N ALA A 36 0.75 15.62 -5.58
CA ALA A 36 0.49 16.61 -6.61
C ALA A 36 1.55 16.62 -7.73
N ASN A 37 2.81 16.31 -7.43
CA ASN A 37 3.85 16.09 -8.42
C ASN A 37 3.54 14.83 -9.26
N LEU A 38 3.26 13.70 -8.59
CA LEU A 38 2.95 12.44 -9.25
C LEU A 38 1.68 12.48 -10.11
N ILE A 39 0.60 13.11 -9.65
CA ILE A 39 -0.64 13.24 -10.44
C ILE A 39 -0.38 13.95 -11.78
N ARG A 40 0.61 14.84 -11.86
CA ARG A 40 0.97 15.57 -13.08
C ARG A 40 2.00 14.83 -13.95
N PHE A 41 2.73 13.88 -13.40
CA PHE A 41 3.73 13.12 -14.14
C PHE A 41 3.05 12.17 -15.15
N PRO A 42 3.34 12.25 -16.45
CA PRO A 42 2.56 11.53 -17.47
C PRO A 42 3.04 10.09 -17.76
N PHE A 43 4.07 9.61 -17.06
CA PHE A 43 4.65 8.28 -17.29
C PHE A 43 4.58 7.40 -16.04
N ASP A 44 4.90 6.12 -16.18
CA ASP A 44 5.11 5.19 -15.07
C ASP A 44 6.14 5.76 -14.09
N TYR A 45 5.72 5.97 -12.84
CA TYR A 45 6.62 6.36 -11.75
C TYR A 45 7.14 5.10 -11.07
N ASP A 46 6.23 4.19 -10.73
CA ASP A 46 6.52 2.85 -10.23
C ASP A 46 6.27 1.79 -11.32
N GLN A 47 6.96 0.66 -11.22
CA GLN A 47 6.76 -0.44 -12.15
C GLN A 47 5.33 -0.94 -12.16
N GLY A 48 4.74 -0.92 -13.35
CA GLY A 48 3.46 -1.54 -13.64
C GLY A 48 2.26 -0.62 -13.51
N GLU A 49 2.42 0.66 -13.14
CA GLU A 49 1.32 1.65 -13.20
C GLU A 49 0.69 1.70 -14.61
N GLY A 50 1.51 1.60 -15.65
CA GLY A 50 1.06 1.60 -17.03
C GLY A 50 0.18 0.40 -17.35
N PHE A 51 0.46 -0.77 -16.77
CA PHE A 51 -0.39 -1.94 -16.93
C PHE A 51 -1.72 -1.79 -16.17
N GLU A 52 -1.73 -1.14 -15.00
CA GLU A 52 -2.99 -0.78 -14.32
C GLU A 52 -3.85 0.17 -15.20
N LEU A 53 -3.20 1.11 -15.89
CA LEU A 53 -3.86 2.00 -16.84
C LEU A 53 -4.41 1.22 -18.05
N VAL A 54 -3.65 0.29 -18.63
CA VAL A 54 -4.13 -0.60 -19.71
C VAL A 54 -5.37 -1.36 -19.27
N ASP A 55 -5.33 -2.02 -18.11
CA ASP A 55 -6.46 -2.78 -17.59
C ASP A 55 -7.70 -1.90 -17.42
N THR A 56 -7.53 -0.68 -16.90
CA THR A 56 -8.59 0.31 -16.76
C THR A 56 -9.19 0.69 -18.12
N ILE A 57 -8.36 0.90 -19.14
CA ILE A 57 -8.81 1.20 -20.50
C ILE A 57 -9.58 0.01 -21.09
N MET A 58 -9.10 -1.22 -20.89
CA MET A 58 -9.79 -2.43 -21.36
C MET A 58 -11.17 -2.56 -20.71
N PHE A 59 -11.27 -2.38 -19.39
CA PHE A 59 -12.57 -2.39 -18.70
C PHE A 59 -13.50 -1.28 -19.19
N SER A 60 -12.99 -0.08 -19.50
CA SER A 60 -13.81 1.01 -20.06
C SER A 60 -14.43 0.66 -21.42
N LYS A 61 -13.82 -0.29 -22.15
CA LYS A 61 -14.26 -0.82 -23.44
C LYS A 61 -15.07 -2.11 -23.32
N GLY A 62 -15.37 -2.57 -22.10
CA GLY A 62 -16.03 -3.86 -21.86
C GLY A 62 -15.17 -5.08 -22.19
N GLN A 63 -13.84 -4.94 -22.18
CA GLN A 63 -12.87 -6.00 -22.47
C GLN A 63 -12.23 -6.54 -21.19
N TRP A 64 -11.91 -7.83 -21.17
CA TRP A 64 -11.16 -8.45 -20.07
C TRP A 64 -9.64 -8.30 -20.30
N PRO A 65 -8.88 -7.92 -19.25
CA PRO A 65 -7.41 -7.89 -19.32
C PRO A 65 -6.76 -9.27 -19.17
N TYR A 66 -7.53 -10.28 -18.72
CA TYR A 66 -7.08 -11.67 -18.59
C TYR A 66 -7.20 -12.38 -19.95
N GLN A 67 -6.15 -12.30 -20.77
CA GLN A 67 -6.13 -12.79 -22.16
C GLN A 67 -5.17 -13.96 -22.34
N ASN A 68 -5.34 -14.75 -23.41
CA ASN A 68 -4.37 -15.79 -23.72
C ASN A 68 -2.99 -15.17 -24.01
N THR A 69 -1.98 -15.51 -23.19
CA THR A 69 -0.63 -14.96 -23.25
C THR A 69 0.26 -15.59 -24.31
N GLU A 70 -0.14 -16.70 -24.93
CA GLU A 70 0.64 -17.38 -25.98
C GLU A 70 0.40 -16.79 -27.38
N VAL A 71 -0.57 -15.89 -27.52
CA VAL A 71 -0.93 -15.26 -28.80
C VAL A 71 -0.77 -13.76 -28.73
N PHE A 72 -0.43 -13.14 -29.86
CA PHE A 72 -0.33 -11.69 -29.96
C PHE A 72 -1.63 -11.01 -29.45
N PRO A 73 -1.57 -10.00 -28.56
CA PRO A 73 -0.39 -9.20 -28.17
C PRO A 73 0.36 -9.69 -26.92
N PHE A 74 0.16 -10.94 -26.48
CA PHE A 74 0.82 -11.57 -25.33
C PHE A 74 0.56 -10.85 -24.00
N TYR A 75 -0.60 -10.19 -23.90
CA TYR A 75 -0.95 -9.39 -22.74
C TYR A 75 -1.49 -10.23 -21.58
N SER A 76 -1.16 -9.85 -20.36
CA SER A 76 -1.69 -10.45 -19.14
C SER A 76 -1.85 -9.42 -18.02
N SER A 77 -2.75 -9.73 -17.09
CA SER A 77 -2.98 -8.96 -15.87
C SER A 77 -3.01 -9.89 -14.65
N ASN A 78 -2.47 -9.39 -13.54
CA ASN A 78 -2.22 -10.17 -12.34
C ASN A 78 -3.07 -9.73 -11.14
N TYR A 79 -3.90 -8.71 -11.30
CA TYR A 79 -4.67 -8.14 -10.20
C TYR A 79 -6.18 -8.25 -10.38
N PRO A 80 -6.94 -8.35 -9.27
CA PRO A 80 -8.39 -8.27 -9.30
C PRO A 80 -8.92 -6.94 -9.86
N PRO A 81 -10.15 -6.93 -10.41
CA PRO A 81 -10.58 -5.89 -11.33
C PRO A 81 -11.12 -4.61 -10.67
N LEU A 82 -11.48 -4.62 -9.38
CA LEU A 82 -12.31 -3.56 -8.82
C LEU A 82 -11.62 -2.19 -8.85
N PHE A 83 -10.31 -2.15 -8.62
CA PHE A 83 -9.54 -0.91 -8.68
C PHE A 83 -9.68 -0.25 -10.06
N HIS A 84 -9.51 -1.04 -11.12
CA HIS A 84 -9.62 -0.58 -12.50
C HIS A 84 -11.06 -0.26 -12.87
N VAL A 85 -12.02 -1.08 -12.45
CA VAL A 85 -13.45 -0.88 -12.73
C VAL A 85 -13.96 0.43 -12.13
N ILE A 86 -13.50 0.81 -10.93
CA ILE A 86 -13.84 2.10 -10.32
C ILE A 86 -13.31 3.27 -11.16
N ALA A 87 -12.12 3.13 -11.73
CA ALA A 87 -11.49 4.17 -12.56
C ALA A 87 -11.97 4.15 -14.03
N ALA A 88 -12.51 3.05 -14.54
CA ALA A 88 -12.89 2.87 -15.94
C ALA A 88 -13.85 3.94 -16.49
N PRO A 89 -14.87 4.43 -15.74
CA PRO A 89 -15.73 5.52 -16.21
C PRO A 89 -15.01 6.86 -16.47
N LEU A 90 -13.79 7.04 -15.95
CA LEU A 90 -13.00 8.25 -16.11
C LEU A 90 -12.24 8.26 -17.46
N VAL A 91 -11.99 7.09 -18.06
CA VAL A 91 -11.31 6.97 -19.36
C VAL A 91 -12.03 7.73 -20.48
N PRO A 92 -13.35 7.57 -20.72
CA PRO A 92 -14.03 8.35 -21.77
C PRO A 92 -14.12 9.85 -21.46
N LEU A 93 -13.96 10.27 -20.21
CA LEU A 93 -14.04 11.68 -19.79
C LEU A 93 -12.71 12.41 -19.89
N PHE A 94 -11.61 11.72 -19.59
CA PHE A 94 -10.27 12.33 -19.44
C PHE A 94 -9.21 11.73 -20.38
N GLY A 95 -9.55 10.68 -21.13
CA GLY A 95 -8.62 9.95 -22.00
C GLY A 95 -7.63 9.07 -21.23
N THR A 96 -6.54 8.69 -21.88
CA THR A 96 -5.44 7.91 -21.30
C THR A 96 -4.62 8.80 -20.37
N SER A 97 -4.82 8.67 -19.06
CA SER A 97 -4.14 9.50 -18.06
C SER A 97 -3.89 8.75 -16.76
N TYR A 98 -2.69 8.90 -16.19
CA TYR A 98 -2.39 8.39 -14.85
C TYR A 98 -3.08 9.19 -13.74
N ALA A 99 -3.47 10.45 -14.03
CA ALA A 99 -3.92 11.40 -13.02
C ALA A 99 -5.11 10.89 -12.22
N TYR A 100 -6.09 10.24 -12.88
CA TYR A 100 -7.29 9.76 -12.18
C TYR A 100 -7.01 8.54 -11.29
N GLY A 101 -6.09 7.65 -11.68
CA GLY A 101 -5.74 6.49 -10.87
C GLY A 101 -4.90 6.89 -9.66
N ARG A 102 -3.96 7.81 -9.85
CA ARG A 102 -3.18 8.42 -8.77
C ARG A 102 -4.05 9.22 -7.81
N LEU A 103 -5.00 10.00 -8.34
CA LEU A 103 -5.99 10.72 -7.53
C LEU A 103 -6.88 9.78 -6.73
N LEU A 104 -7.34 8.68 -7.33
CA LEU A 104 -8.14 7.65 -6.65
C LEU A 104 -7.38 7.08 -5.44
N SER A 105 -6.12 6.67 -5.62
CA SER A 105 -5.28 6.14 -4.54
C SER A 105 -4.98 7.19 -3.48
N PHE A 106 -4.67 8.43 -3.87
CA PHE A 106 -4.46 9.54 -2.95
C PHE A 106 -5.70 9.78 -2.07
N LEU A 107 -6.89 9.90 -2.68
CA LEU A 107 -8.14 10.07 -1.95
C LEU A 107 -8.45 8.86 -1.05
N GLY A 108 -8.19 7.63 -1.53
CA GLY A 108 -8.35 6.43 -0.72
C GLY A 108 -7.44 6.41 0.50
N THR A 109 -6.22 6.91 0.37
CA THR A 109 -5.27 7.07 1.48
C THR A 109 -5.80 8.08 2.52
N LEU A 110 -6.38 9.21 2.09
CA LEU A 110 -7.01 10.18 3.00
C LEU A 110 -8.26 9.62 3.70
N VAL A 111 -9.08 8.85 2.99
CA VAL A 111 -10.24 8.16 3.57
C VAL A 111 -9.80 7.16 4.63
N THR A 112 -8.71 6.43 4.38
CA THR A 112 -8.11 5.51 5.36
C THR A 112 -7.66 6.26 6.61
N ALA A 113 -6.91 7.34 6.46
CA ALA A 113 -6.46 8.18 7.58
C ALA A 113 -7.65 8.74 8.39
N SER A 114 -8.71 9.16 7.70
CA SER A 114 -9.94 9.66 8.32
C SER A 114 -10.69 8.55 9.08
N ALA A 115 -10.76 7.34 8.53
CA ALA A 115 -11.36 6.19 9.17
C ALA A 115 -10.58 5.74 10.41
N ILE A 116 -9.24 5.79 10.36
CA ILE A 116 -8.36 5.58 11.52
C ILE A 116 -8.67 6.61 12.61
N GLY A 117 -8.69 7.90 12.26
CA GLY A 117 -9.01 8.98 13.21
C GLY A 117 -10.41 8.82 13.80
N TYR A 118 -11.41 8.46 13.00
CA TYR A 118 -12.76 8.18 13.47
C TYR A 118 -12.81 6.99 14.43
N ALA A 119 -12.11 5.90 14.14
CA ALA A 119 -12.01 4.75 15.03
C ALA A 119 -11.44 5.17 16.40
N VAL A 120 -10.30 5.86 16.40
CA VAL A 120 -9.64 6.35 17.62
C VAL A 120 -10.52 7.34 18.38
N LEU A 121 -11.25 8.21 17.69
CA LEU A 121 -12.20 9.13 18.33
C LEU A 121 -13.35 8.37 18.98
N ARG A 122 -13.91 7.37 18.29
CA ARG A 122 -15.03 6.56 18.78
C ARG A 122 -14.65 5.79 20.04
N GLU A 123 -13.51 5.10 20.02
CA GLU A 123 -13.08 4.27 21.15
C GLU A 123 -12.44 5.09 22.29
N GLY A 124 -11.60 6.08 21.94
CA GLY A 124 -10.76 6.80 22.88
C GLY A 124 -11.34 8.14 23.37
N ARG A 125 -12.31 8.70 22.63
CA ARG A 125 -13.00 9.99 22.90
C ARG A 125 -12.03 11.16 23.12
N ASN A 126 -10.89 11.16 22.42
CA ASN A 126 -9.92 12.26 22.41
C ASN A 126 -9.67 12.72 20.97
N ARG A 127 -10.13 13.94 20.64
CA ARG A 127 -10.05 14.51 19.28
C ARG A 127 -8.62 14.74 18.81
N TRP A 128 -7.73 15.18 19.70
CA TRP A 128 -6.35 15.46 19.32
C TRP A 128 -5.60 14.17 18.99
N ILE A 129 -5.76 13.13 19.80
CA ILE A 129 -5.15 11.82 19.54
C ILE A 129 -5.73 11.17 18.28
N ALA A 130 -7.03 11.34 18.02
CA ALA A 130 -7.65 10.90 16.78
C ALA A 130 -7.03 11.55 15.54
N ILE A 131 -6.81 12.87 15.57
CA ILE A 131 -6.13 13.60 14.48
C ILE A 131 -4.70 13.11 14.33
N LEU A 132 -3.94 12.98 15.42
CA LEU A 132 -2.56 12.50 15.37
C LEU A 132 -2.47 11.06 14.84
N ALA A 133 -3.39 10.17 15.17
CA ALA A 133 -3.41 8.79 14.67
C ALA A 133 -3.66 8.72 13.16
N GLY A 134 -4.59 9.55 12.64
CA GLY A 134 -4.82 9.66 11.20
C GLY A 134 -3.62 10.25 10.46
N LEU A 135 -3.03 11.34 10.98
CA LEU A 135 -1.84 11.94 10.38
C LEU A 135 -0.61 11.03 10.49
N ALA A 136 -0.49 10.22 11.55
CA ALA A 136 0.60 9.26 11.70
C ALA A 136 0.58 8.21 10.58
N PHE A 137 -0.61 7.76 10.15
CA PHE A 137 -0.73 6.89 8.98
C PHE A 137 -0.17 7.55 7.71
N LEU A 138 -0.51 8.83 7.47
CA LEU A 138 -0.02 9.59 6.31
C LEU A 138 1.48 9.90 6.39
N ALA A 139 2.05 9.97 7.59
CA ALA A 139 3.47 10.23 7.82
C ALA A 139 4.36 8.98 7.68
N SER A 140 3.78 7.78 7.54
CA SER A 140 4.56 6.56 7.33
C SER A 140 5.31 6.61 6.00
N ASN A 141 6.62 6.32 5.97
CA ASN A 141 7.40 6.28 4.73
C ASN A 141 6.78 5.32 3.69
N THR A 142 6.29 4.16 4.14
CA THR A 142 5.61 3.18 3.28
C THR A 142 4.33 3.75 2.66
N ILE A 143 3.49 4.40 3.47
CA ILE A 143 2.23 4.98 2.98
C ILE A 143 2.49 6.21 2.10
N TYR A 144 3.45 7.04 2.48
CA TYR A 144 3.91 8.18 1.70
C TYR A 144 4.28 7.74 0.28
N HIS A 145 5.08 6.69 0.18
CA HIS A 145 5.56 6.18 -1.08
C HIS A 145 4.45 5.59 -1.97
N ILE A 146 3.65 4.66 -1.44
CA ILE A 146 2.67 3.92 -2.26
C ILE A 146 1.33 4.64 -2.42
N GLY A 147 1.01 5.55 -1.50
CA GLY A 147 -0.33 6.11 -1.34
C GLY A 147 -0.89 6.79 -2.59
N PRO A 148 -0.12 7.61 -3.34
CA PRO A 148 -0.63 8.31 -4.51
C PRO A 148 -0.32 7.58 -5.83
N LEU A 149 0.31 6.41 -5.81
CA LEU A 149 0.59 5.66 -7.04
C LEU A 149 -0.70 5.14 -7.66
N PHE A 150 -0.74 5.01 -8.99
CA PHE A 150 -1.79 4.30 -9.70
C PHE A 150 -1.62 2.80 -9.46
N ARG A 151 -1.85 2.38 -8.22
CA ARG A 151 -1.70 1.03 -7.71
C ARG A 151 -2.80 0.74 -6.69
N GLN A 152 -3.31 -0.47 -6.73
CA GLN A 152 -4.46 -0.98 -5.99
C GLN A 152 -4.27 -1.09 -4.46
N HIS A 153 -3.03 -1.06 -3.94
CA HIS A 153 -2.77 -1.30 -2.51
C HIS A 153 -3.47 -0.28 -1.58
N ALA A 154 -3.38 1.02 -1.87
CA ALA A 154 -3.98 2.06 -1.04
C ALA A 154 -5.51 1.92 -0.99
N THR A 155 -6.14 1.66 -2.14
CA THR A 155 -7.58 1.41 -2.26
C THR A 155 -8.02 0.14 -1.52
N MET A 156 -7.20 -0.91 -1.54
CA MET A 156 -7.45 -2.12 -0.76
C MET A 156 -7.50 -1.78 0.73
N VAL A 157 -6.46 -1.12 1.26
CA VAL A 157 -6.39 -0.76 2.69
C VAL A 157 -7.53 0.18 3.10
N MET A 158 -7.98 1.07 2.20
CA MET A 158 -9.18 1.88 2.41
C MET A 158 -10.40 1.01 2.67
N PHE A 159 -10.70 0.05 1.78
CA PHE A 159 -11.84 -0.85 1.95
C PHE A 159 -11.71 -1.72 3.20
N GLU A 160 -10.52 -2.26 3.47
CA GLU A 160 -10.24 -3.02 4.70
C GLU A 160 -10.53 -2.19 5.95
N THR A 161 -9.97 -0.99 6.04
CA THR A 161 -10.11 -0.11 7.21
C THR A 161 -11.55 0.29 7.43
N LEU A 162 -12.27 0.67 6.37
CA LEU A 162 -13.70 0.98 6.44
C LEU A 162 -14.51 -0.23 6.91
N ALA A 163 -14.21 -1.43 6.40
CA ALA A 163 -14.88 -2.66 6.84
C ALA A 163 -14.67 -2.93 8.33
N ILE A 164 -13.41 -2.84 8.80
CA ILE A 164 -13.06 -3.05 10.21
C ILE A 164 -13.78 -2.02 11.10
N VAL A 165 -13.80 -0.75 10.72
CA VAL A 165 -14.48 0.31 11.47
C VAL A 165 -16.00 0.09 11.52
N VAL A 166 -16.61 -0.38 10.44
CA VAL A 166 -18.04 -0.72 10.39
C VAL A 166 -18.35 -1.95 11.26
N LEU A 167 -17.49 -2.97 11.25
CA LEU A 167 -17.72 -4.26 11.92
C LEU A 167 -17.36 -4.27 13.40
N ALA A 168 -16.47 -3.39 13.89
CA ALA A 168 -15.92 -3.47 15.25
C ALA A 168 -16.96 -3.58 16.38
N HIS A 169 -18.15 -2.98 16.21
CA HIS A 169 -19.23 -2.95 17.21
C HIS A 169 -20.50 -3.70 16.78
N VAL A 170 -20.43 -4.48 15.70
CA VAL A 170 -21.61 -5.11 15.08
C VAL A 170 -22.36 -6.05 16.03
N ASN A 171 -21.64 -6.65 16.98
CA ASN A 171 -22.22 -7.58 17.95
C ASN A 171 -22.95 -6.89 19.09
N GLU A 172 -22.66 -5.62 19.36
CA GLU A 172 -23.27 -4.82 20.42
C GLU A 172 -24.56 -4.14 19.95
N ASN A 173 -24.78 -4.10 18.64
CA ASN A 173 -26.00 -3.54 18.06
C ASN A 173 -27.21 -4.44 18.31
N THR A 174 -28.07 -4.01 19.23
CA THR A 174 -29.31 -4.70 19.59
C THR A 174 -30.37 -4.64 18.48
N ASN A 175 -30.35 -3.61 17.64
CA ASN A 175 -31.27 -3.47 16.52
C ASN A 175 -30.89 -4.43 15.37
N THR A 176 -31.71 -5.45 15.17
CA THR A 176 -31.47 -6.51 14.17
C THR A 176 -31.33 -5.97 12.75
N ARG A 177 -32.15 -4.99 12.32
CA ARG A 177 -32.06 -4.43 10.97
C ARG A 177 -30.74 -3.71 10.76
N ARG A 178 -30.36 -2.82 11.69
CA ARG A 178 -29.09 -2.09 11.62
C ARG A 178 -27.89 -3.02 11.66
N ARG A 179 -27.93 -4.05 12.50
CA ARG A 179 -26.89 -5.07 12.58
C ARG A 179 -26.71 -5.84 11.28
N ARG A 180 -27.80 -6.26 10.63
CA ARG A 180 -27.74 -6.95 9.32
C ARG A 180 -27.16 -6.03 8.24
N LEU A 181 -27.53 -4.74 8.24
CA LEU A 181 -26.95 -3.77 7.33
C LEU A 181 -25.45 -3.56 7.56
N GLN A 182 -25.01 -3.48 8.82
CA GLN A 182 -23.59 -3.39 9.17
C GLN A 182 -22.80 -4.63 8.72
N LEU A 183 -23.36 -5.84 8.91
CA LEU A 183 -22.74 -7.08 8.44
C LEU A 183 -22.65 -7.10 6.91
N ALA A 184 -23.74 -6.76 6.21
CA ALA A 184 -23.76 -6.72 4.76
C ALA A 184 -22.76 -5.69 4.20
N LEU A 185 -22.75 -4.47 4.77
CA LEU A 185 -21.81 -3.41 4.36
C LEU A 185 -20.36 -3.81 4.67
N GLY A 186 -20.07 -4.25 5.89
CA GLY A 186 -18.71 -4.62 6.30
C GLY A 186 -18.14 -5.78 5.49
N LEU A 187 -18.92 -6.84 5.27
CA LEU A 187 -18.49 -7.98 4.44
C LEU A 187 -18.44 -7.62 2.96
N GLY A 188 -19.34 -6.75 2.47
CA GLY A 188 -19.28 -6.21 1.12
C GLY A 188 -18.01 -5.39 0.88
N LEU A 189 -17.58 -4.60 1.87
CA LEU A 189 -16.31 -3.86 1.82
C LEU A 189 -15.09 -4.80 1.87
N ILE A 190 -15.14 -5.91 2.63
CA ILE A 190 -14.07 -6.93 2.59
C ILE A 190 -14.01 -7.61 1.22
N LEU A 191 -15.16 -7.94 0.62
CA LEU A 191 -15.19 -8.47 -0.75
C LEU A 191 -14.64 -7.46 -1.75
N ALA A 192 -14.99 -6.18 -1.61
CA ALA A 192 -14.43 -5.10 -2.42
C ALA A 192 -12.90 -5.01 -2.27
N ALA A 193 -12.38 -5.11 -1.04
CA ALA A 193 -10.93 -5.17 -0.80
C ALA A 193 -10.28 -6.38 -1.49
N GLY A 194 -10.88 -7.58 -1.38
CA GLY A 194 -10.38 -8.80 -2.02
C GLY A 194 -10.38 -8.73 -3.55
N TYR A 195 -11.40 -8.08 -4.12
CA TYR A 195 -11.49 -7.79 -5.55
C TYR A 195 -10.74 -6.54 -5.98
N THR A 196 -10.04 -5.86 -5.06
CA THR A 196 -9.04 -4.83 -5.34
C THR A 196 -7.64 -5.45 -5.34
N LYS A 197 -7.33 -6.29 -4.35
CA LYS A 197 -6.08 -7.05 -4.27
C LYS A 197 -6.26 -8.29 -3.38
N GLN A 198 -5.67 -9.41 -3.78
CA GLN A 198 -5.81 -10.72 -3.12
C GLN A 198 -5.37 -10.70 -1.64
N LEU A 199 -4.43 -9.81 -1.30
CA LEU A 199 -3.87 -9.67 0.06
C LEU A 199 -4.96 -9.38 1.12
N ALA A 200 -6.10 -8.81 0.72
CA ALA A 200 -7.21 -8.53 1.63
C ALA A 200 -7.90 -9.78 2.22
N ALA A 201 -7.60 -10.97 1.70
CA ALA A 201 -8.00 -12.23 2.31
C ALA A 201 -7.58 -12.31 3.79
N VAL A 202 -6.47 -11.68 4.17
CA VAL A 202 -5.99 -11.62 5.55
C VAL A 202 -6.92 -10.81 6.45
N THR A 203 -7.48 -9.70 5.95
CA THR A 203 -8.54 -8.95 6.64
C THR A 203 -9.83 -9.75 6.74
N ALA A 204 -10.19 -10.52 5.72
CA ALA A 204 -11.34 -11.41 5.76
C ALA A 204 -11.20 -12.48 6.85
N ILE A 205 -10.01 -13.07 7.01
CA ILE A 205 -9.68 -14.03 8.08
C ILE A 205 -9.85 -13.36 9.44
N ALA A 206 -9.27 -12.17 9.66
CA ALA A 206 -9.38 -11.47 10.94
C ALA A 206 -10.84 -11.15 11.30
N ALA A 207 -11.61 -10.61 10.36
CA ALA A 207 -13.03 -10.30 10.57
C ALA A 207 -13.85 -11.57 10.81
N GLY A 208 -13.60 -12.64 10.05
CA GLY A 208 -14.25 -13.93 10.22
C GLY A 208 -13.99 -14.55 11.59
N LEU A 209 -12.73 -14.57 12.04
CA LEU A 209 -12.32 -15.04 13.36
C LEU A 209 -13.00 -14.23 14.48
N PHE A 210 -13.00 -12.90 14.39
CA PHE A 210 -13.68 -12.04 15.36
C PHE A 210 -15.18 -12.34 15.45
N LEU A 211 -15.86 -12.40 14.29
CA LEU A 211 -17.28 -12.73 14.25
C LEU A 211 -17.55 -14.12 14.83
N PHE A 212 -16.70 -15.10 14.52
CA PHE A 212 -16.84 -16.48 14.96
C PHE A 212 -16.67 -16.63 16.47
N ILE A 213 -15.62 -16.05 17.05
CA ILE A 213 -15.35 -16.07 18.50
C ILE A 213 -16.51 -15.44 19.27
N ARG A 214 -17.08 -14.34 18.77
CA ARG A 214 -18.17 -13.63 19.44
C ARG A 214 -19.52 -14.31 19.24
N GLN A 215 -19.81 -14.79 18.03
CA GLN A 215 -21.14 -15.22 17.56
C GLN A 215 -21.06 -16.27 16.43
N PRO A 216 -20.74 -17.53 16.75
CA PRO A 216 -20.37 -18.54 15.74
C PRO A 216 -21.47 -18.81 14.70
N ARG A 217 -22.72 -18.95 15.13
CA ARG A 217 -23.85 -19.18 14.20
C ARG A 217 -24.01 -18.05 13.19
N ARG A 218 -23.90 -16.80 13.65
CA ARG A 218 -24.02 -15.62 12.76
C ARG A 218 -22.81 -15.52 11.84
N ALA A 219 -21.62 -15.78 12.36
CA ALA A 219 -20.39 -15.79 11.58
C ALA A 219 -20.44 -16.83 10.45
N ILE A 220 -20.91 -18.04 10.73
CA ILE A 220 -21.06 -19.09 9.71
C ILE A 220 -22.05 -18.64 8.63
N VAL A 221 -23.25 -18.20 9.00
CA VAL A 221 -24.27 -17.79 8.00
C VAL A 221 -23.77 -16.65 7.12
N TRP A 222 -23.26 -15.57 7.72
CA TRP A 222 -22.80 -14.42 6.96
C TRP A 222 -21.49 -14.67 6.21
N GLY A 223 -20.61 -15.50 6.77
CA GLY A 223 -19.39 -15.97 6.11
C GLY A 223 -19.72 -16.83 4.88
N LEU A 224 -20.67 -17.76 4.98
CA LEU A 224 -21.15 -18.54 3.85
C LEU A 224 -21.80 -17.67 2.78
N LEU A 225 -22.64 -16.70 3.17
CA LEU A 225 -23.23 -15.75 2.21
C LEU A 225 -22.15 -14.95 1.48
N ALA A 226 -21.17 -14.41 2.20
CA ALA A 226 -20.05 -13.70 1.59
C ALA A 226 -19.21 -14.60 0.69
N ALA A 227 -18.97 -15.85 1.10
CA ALA A 227 -18.24 -16.84 0.30
C ALA A 227 -19.00 -17.25 -0.97
N VAL A 228 -20.33 -17.37 -0.91
CA VAL A 228 -21.16 -17.65 -2.09
C VAL A 228 -21.13 -16.48 -3.06
N VAL A 229 -21.31 -15.24 -2.58
CA VAL A 229 -21.27 -14.04 -3.43
C VAL A 229 -19.88 -13.87 -4.04
N GLY A 230 -18.84 -13.92 -3.21
CA GLY A 230 -17.45 -13.84 -3.65
C GLY A 230 -17.10 -14.96 -4.64
N GLY A 231 -17.44 -16.21 -4.32
CA GLY A 231 -17.20 -17.36 -5.17
C GLY A 231 -17.96 -17.30 -6.49
N ALA A 232 -19.20 -16.80 -6.51
CA ALA A 232 -19.98 -16.64 -7.74
C ALA A 232 -19.35 -15.61 -8.69
N ILE A 233 -18.89 -14.46 -8.17
CA ILE A 233 -18.15 -13.47 -8.97
C ILE A 233 -16.88 -14.11 -9.54
N PHE A 234 -16.14 -14.83 -8.71
CA PHE A 234 -14.89 -15.48 -9.08
C PHE A 234 -15.06 -16.51 -10.20
N VAL A 235 -16.03 -17.41 -10.04
CA VAL A 235 -16.37 -18.43 -11.03
C VAL A 235 -16.88 -17.79 -12.31
N GLY A 236 -17.71 -16.75 -12.20
CA GLY A 236 -18.21 -16.00 -13.36
C GLY A 236 -17.09 -15.38 -14.18
N MET A 237 -16.11 -14.73 -13.52
CA MET A 237 -14.93 -14.18 -14.19
C MET A 237 -14.07 -15.27 -14.83
N ASN A 238 -13.86 -16.38 -14.12
CA ASN A 238 -13.06 -17.48 -14.65
C ASN A 238 -13.70 -18.10 -15.90
N TRP A 239 -15.01 -18.28 -15.88
CA TRP A 239 -15.77 -18.77 -17.03
C TRP A 239 -15.72 -17.78 -18.20
N ALA A 240 -15.93 -16.48 -17.93
CA ALA A 240 -15.90 -15.42 -18.94
C ALA A 240 -14.53 -15.23 -19.60
N THR A 241 -13.45 -15.70 -18.97
CA THR A 241 -12.07 -15.57 -19.43
C THR A 241 -11.46 -16.91 -19.86
N ASN A 242 -12.26 -17.97 -19.99
CA ASN A 242 -11.80 -19.31 -20.35
C ASN A 242 -10.66 -19.84 -19.44
N GLY A 243 -10.68 -19.48 -18.15
CA GLY A 243 -9.65 -19.90 -17.19
C GLY A 243 -8.48 -18.93 -17.02
N GLU A 244 -8.34 -17.91 -17.86
CA GLU A 244 -7.21 -16.97 -17.80
C GLU A 244 -7.19 -16.14 -16.52
N TRP A 245 -8.36 -15.80 -15.96
CA TRP A 245 -8.45 -15.16 -14.64
C TRP A 245 -7.76 -15.98 -13.55
N TRP A 246 -8.07 -17.28 -13.42
CA TRP A 246 -7.42 -18.16 -12.44
C TRP A 246 -5.93 -18.31 -12.71
N ARG A 247 -5.56 -18.55 -13.97
CA ARG A 247 -4.17 -18.76 -14.41
C ARG A 247 -3.29 -17.57 -14.05
N GLN A 248 -3.75 -16.35 -14.34
CA GLN A 248 -2.92 -15.15 -14.21
C GLN A 248 -3.03 -14.49 -12.83
N ALA A 249 -4.23 -14.33 -12.28
CA ALA A 249 -4.39 -13.62 -11.02
C ALA A 249 -4.09 -14.50 -9.80
N ILE A 250 -4.26 -15.82 -9.89
CA ILE A 250 -4.02 -16.74 -8.76
C ILE A 250 -2.74 -17.53 -8.96
N LEU A 251 -2.67 -18.41 -9.97
CA LEU A 251 -1.55 -19.37 -10.07
C LEU A 251 -0.21 -18.68 -10.30
N ALA A 252 -0.15 -17.68 -11.19
CA ALA A 252 1.08 -16.94 -11.48
C ALA A 252 1.59 -16.11 -10.28
N ASN A 253 0.70 -15.71 -9.36
CA ASN A 253 1.07 -14.90 -8.19
C ASN A 253 1.41 -15.73 -6.95
N VAL A 254 1.33 -17.06 -7.02
CA VAL A 254 1.96 -17.90 -6.00
C VAL A 254 3.46 -17.68 -6.17
N ASN A 255 4.16 -17.23 -5.12
CA ASN A 255 5.55 -16.81 -5.21
C ASN A 255 6.39 -17.41 -4.08
N GLU A 256 7.67 -17.63 -4.35
CA GLU A 256 8.62 -18.10 -3.35
C GLU A 256 8.87 -17.02 -2.28
N LEU A 257 9.02 -17.47 -1.04
CA LEU A 257 9.26 -16.59 0.10
C LEU A 257 10.76 -16.45 0.37
N LYS A 258 11.29 -15.24 0.25
CA LYS A 258 12.68 -14.91 0.61
C LYS A 258 12.74 -14.48 2.07
N ILE A 259 13.07 -15.41 2.96
CA ILE A 259 13.09 -15.19 4.42
C ILE A 259 14.00 -14.02 4.81
N ILE A 260 15.16 -13.87 4.17
CA ILE A 260 16.09 -12.77 4.44
C ILE A 260 15.43 -11.40 4.19
N GLN A 261 14.69 -11.27 3.08
CA GLN A 261 13.93 -10.06 2.75
C GLN A 261 12.83 -9.81 3.78
N THR A 262 12.04 -10.84 4.14
CA THR A 262 11.02 -10.74 5.19
C THR A 262 11.60 -10.20 6.50
N VAL A 263 12.70 -10.78 6.98
CA VAL A 263 13.35 -10.36 8.24
C VAL A 263 13.85 -8.92 8.14
N ALA A 264 14.47 -8.54 7.03
CA ALA A 264 14.93 -7.17 6.81
C ALA A 264 13.76 -6.17 6.84
N LEU A 265 12.65 -6.49 6.19
CA LEU A 265 11.45 -5.64 6.16
C LEU A 265 10.76 -5.55 7.53
N PHE A 266 10.74 -6.63 8.32
CA PHE A 266 10.26 -6.55 9.71
C PHE A 266 11.14 -5.62 10.57
N LYS A 267 12.46 -5.71 10.43
CA LYS A 267 13.40 -4.81 11.13
C LYS A 267 13.17 -3.36 10.72
N GLN A 268 12.95 -3.10 9.42
CA GLN A 268 12.66 -1.77 8.90
C GLN A 268 11.33 -1.24 9.44
N TRP A 269 10.27 -2.05 9.35
CA TRP A 269 8.94 -1.71 9.85
C TRP A 269 8.99 -1.37 11.34
N PHE A 270 9.68 -2.17 12.16
CA PHE A 270 9.87 -1.89 13.58
C PHE A 270 10.74 -0.66 13.84
N GLY A 271 11.83 -0.47 13.08
CA GLY A 271 12.69 0.71 13.20
C GLY A 271 11.94 2.02 12.93
N LEU A 272 11.05 2.02 11.93
CA LEU A 272 10.25 3.18 11.55
C LEU A 272 9.03 3.40 12.46
N HIS A 273 8.33 2.32 12.85
CA HIS A 273 7.03 2.40 13.52
C HIS A 273 7.07 1.96 14.99
N GLY A 274 8.23 1.64 15.56
CA GLY A 274 8.39 1.09 16.91
C GLY A 274 7.71 1.92 18.00
N PHE A 275 7.77 3.25 17.88
CA PHE A 275 7.07 4.19 18.77
C PHE A 275 5.55 3.96 18.82
N LEU A 276 4.93 3.50 17.73
CA LEU A 276 3.50 3.18 17.66
C LEU A 276 3.22 1.68 17.81
N ILE A 277 4.14 0.80 17.40
CA ILE A 277 4.00 -0.65 17.55
C ILE A 277 3.97 -1.03 19.04
N VAL A 278 4.86 -0.47 19.86
CA VAL A 278 4.91 -0.77 21.30
C VAL A 278 3.56 -0.50 21.99
N PRO A 279 2.97 0.71 21.93
CA PRO A 279 1.65 0.94 22.53
C PRO A 279 0.54 0.11 21.89
N ALA A 280 0.60 -0.19 20.58
CA ALA A 280 -0.36 -1.09 19.94
C ALA A 280 -0.30 -2.51 20.54
N VAL A 281 0.91 -3.07 20.69
CA VAL A 281 1.12 -4.39 21.32
C VAL A 281 0.68 -4.38 22.79
N LEU A 282 0.97 -3.31 23.54
CA LEU A 282 0.51 -3.16 24.92
C LEU A 282 -1.03 -3.17 25.01
N LEU A 283 -1.73 -2.54 24.06
CA LEU A 283 -3.18 -2.61 24.00
C LEU A 283 -3.69 -4.02 23.67
N VAL A 284 -3.04 -4.73 22.75
CA VAL A 284 -3.38 -6.14 22.45
C VAL A 284 -3.22 -7.01 23.69
N ILE A 285 -2.08 -6.91 24.38
CA ILE A 285 -1.83 -7.61 25.64
C ILE A 285 -2.91 -7.26 26.65
N TYR A 286 -3.25 -5.98 26.77
CA TYR A 286 -4.30 -5.54 27.67
C TYR A 286 -5.65 -6.19 27.35
N GLU A 287 -6.05 -6.23 26.08
CA GLU A 287 -7.31 -6.82 25.64
C GLU A 287 -7.36 -8.34 25.76
N VAL A 288 -6.21 -9.02 25.77
CA VAL A 288 -6.14 -10.47 25.99
C VAL A 288 -6.38 -10.82 27.45
N TYR A 289 -5.83 -10.02 28.38
CA TYR A 289 -5.82 -10.36 29.80
C TYR A 289 -6.87 -9.64 30.65
N TRP A 290 -7.26 -8.42 30.29
CA TRP A 290 -8.10 -7.55 31.14
C TRP A 290 -9.33 -6.96 30.46
N ASP A 291 -9.45 -7.07 29.15
CA ASP A 291 -10.64 -6.63 28.42
C ASP A 291 -11.09 -7.75 27.46
N ARG A 292 -12.01 -7.45 26.55
CA ARG A 292 -12.41 -8.36 25.48
C ARG A 292 -11.64 -8.02 24.21
N LEU A 293 -11.06 -9.05 23.58
CA LEU A 293 -10.36 -8.90 22.30
C LEU A 293 -11.21 -8.17 21.25
N SER A 294 -10.72 -7.01 20.80
CA SER A 294 -11.36 -6.19 19.78
C SER A 294 -11.06 -6.73 18.38
N LEU A 295 -11.89 -6.31 17.42
CA LEU A 295 -11.61 -6.60 16.01
C LEU A 295 -10.29 -5.93 15.55
N TYR A 296 -9.95 -4.75 16.09
CA TYR A 296 -8.71 -4.05 15.75
C TYR A 296 -7.47 -4.83 16.19
N ALA A 297 -7.49 -5.40 17.41
CA ALA A 297 -6.39 -6.21 17.93
C ALA A 297 -6.18 -7.48 17.10
N LEU A 298 -7.27 -8.17 16.77
CA LEU A 298 -7.18 -9.37 15.94
C LEU A 298 -6.71 -9.05 14.51
N TRP A 299 -7.21 -7.95 13.94
CA TRP A 299 -6.78 -7.48 12.63
C TRP A 299 -5.29 -7.11 12.60
N PHE A 300 -4.79 -6.41 13.61
CA PHE A 300 -3.36 -6.12 13.78
C PHE A 300 -2.52 -7.40 13.84
N VAL A 301 -2.85 -8.33 14.73
CA VAL A 301 -2.08 -9.57 14.90
C VAL A 301 -2.04 -10.38 13.61
N VAL A 302 -3.19 -10.55 12.95
CA VAL A 302 -3.30 -11.34 11.73
C VAL A 302 -2.60 -10.64 10.55
N ALA A 303 -2.73 -9.32 10.40
CA ALA A 303 -2.03 -8.55 9.38
C ALA A 303 -0.51 -8.58 9.55
N VAL A 304 -0.01 -8.39 10.77
CA VAL A 304 1.43 -8.47 11.07
C VAL A 304 1.96 -9.88 10.81
N ALA A 305 1.26 -10.91 11.27
CA ALA A 305 1.71 -12.29 11.13
C ALA A 305 1.70 -12.77 9.68
N ILE A 306 0.62 -12.51 8.92
CA ILE A 306 0.44 -13.10 7.57
C ILE A 306 0.96 -12.14 6.49
N ASN A 307 0.48 -10.90 6.42
CA ASN A 307 0.95 -9.95 5.40
C ASN A 307 2.42 -9.60 5.63
N GLY A 308 2.79 -9.34 6.89
CA GLY A 308 4.19 -9.07 7.26
C GLY A 308 5.11 -10.23 6.88
N ALA A 309 4.72 -11.49 7.11
CA ALA A 309 5.50 -12.64 6.66
C ALA A 309 5.60 -12.71 5.13
N ALA A 310 4.50 -12.46 4.41
CA ALA A 310 4.46 -12.48 2.95
C ALA A 310 5.21 -11.33 2.27
N SER A 311 5.70 -10.33 3.02
CA SER A 311 6.45 -9.19 2.48
C SER A 311 7.73 -9.57 1.73
N GLY A 312 8.33 -10.72 2.03
CA GLY A 312 9.51 -11.25 1.32
C GLY A 312 9.18 -12.11 0.09
N THR A 313 7.93 -12.19 -0.34
CA THR A 313 7.59 -12.91 -1.58
C THR A 313 8.10 -12.17 -2.82
N TRP A 314 8.29 -12.87 -3.94
CA TRP A 314 8.53 -12.20 -5.23
C TRP A 314 7.41 -11.22 -5.56
N GLY A 315 7.76 -9.98 -5.93
CA GLY A 315 6.81 -8.86 -6.09
C GLY A 315 6.26 -8.28 -4.77
N GLY A 316 6.61 -8.88 -3.62
CA GLY A 316 6.33 -8.37 -2.29
C GLY A 316 7.36 -7.35 -1.81
N GLY A 317 6.95 -6.53 -0.85
CA GLY A 317 7.77 -5.46 -0.30
C GLY A 317 7.18 -4.88 0.98
N ASP A 318 7.67 -3.71 1.36
CA ASP A 318 7.24 -2.96 2.54
C ASP A 318 5.73 -2.62 2.50
N SER A 319 5.16 -2.43 1.32
CA SER A 319 3.73 -2.17 1.10
C SER A 319 2.81 -3.24 1.71
N TYR A 320 3.31 -4.45 1.97
CA TYR A 320 2.57 -5.52 2.65
C TYR A 320 2.31 -5.19 4.13
N PHE A 321 3.05 -4.25 4.71
CA PHE A 321 2.80 -3.74 6.06
C PHE A 321 1.71 -2.66 6.10
N SER A 322 1.16 -2.18 4.98
CA SER A 322 0.19 -1.06 4.96
C SER A 322 -1.05 -1.32 5.82
N THR A 323 -1.64 -2.52 5.71
CA THR A 323 -2.74 -2.98 6.57
C THR A 323 -2.33 -2.99 8.06
N ALA A 324 -1.11 -3.48 8.35
CA ALA A 324 -0.58 -3.51 9.70
C ALA A 324 -0.29 -2.10 10.26
N ILE A 325 0.15 -1.15 9.43
CA ILE A 325 0.37 0.25 9.79
C ILE A 325 -0.95 0.92 10.14
N ALA A 326 -2.01 0.71 9.35
CA ALA A 326 -3.36 1.19 9.66
C ALA A 326 -3.86 0.67 11.02
N ALA A 327 -3.73 -0.65 11.24
CA ALA A 327 -4.11 -1.27 12.50
C ALA A 327 -3.26 -0.77 13.69
N THR A 328 -1.96 -0.57 13.49
CA THR A 328 -1.02 0.00 14.48
C THR A 328 -1.45 1.41 14.89
N CYS A 329 -1.80 2.27 13.92
CA CYS A 329 -2.24 3.64 14.19
C CYS A 329 -3.54 3.66 15.00
N ILE A 330 -4.49 2.78 14.70
CA ILE A 330 -5.74 2.64 15.47
C ILE A 330 -5.42 2.22 16.92
N LEU A 331 -4.71 1.10 17.11
CA LEU A 331 -4.45 0.56 18.46
C LEU A 331 -3.58 1.50 19.30
N SER A 332 -2.52 2.06 18.72
CA SER A 332 -1.68 3.05 19.38
C SER A 332 -2.48 4.30 19.77
N GLY A 333 -3.35 4.80 18.87
CA GLY A 333 -4.23 5.92 19.14
C GLY A 333 -5.22 5.65 20.28
N ILE A 334 -5.82 4.45 20.31
CA ILE A 334 -6.71 4.03 21.41
C ILE A 334 -5.95 3.96 22.74
N PHE A 335 -4.78 3.34 22.74
CA PHE A 335 -3.89 3.25 23.91
C PHE A 335 -3.54 4.65 24.44
N ALA A 336 -3.11 5.55 23.55
CA ALA A 336 -2.75 6.92 23.87
C ALA A 336 -3.93 7.71 24.45
N ALA A 337 -5.12 7.58 23.84
CA ALA A 337 -6.33 8.26 24.30
C ALA A 337 -6.78 7.77 25.67
N ARG A 338 -6.80 6.44 25.91
CA ARG A 338 -7.12 5.85 27.23
C ARG A 338 -6.10 6.27 28.29
N SER A 339 -4.81 6.32 27.95
CA SER A 339 -3.74 6.71 28.86
C SER A 339 -3.80 8.16 29.31
N ILE A 340 -4.06 9.10 28.41
CA ILE A 340 -4.22 10.53 28.76
C ILE A 340 -5.45 10.75 29.63
N ARG A 341 -6.53 10.01 29.36
CA ARG A 341 -7.80 10.16 30.08
C ARG A 341 -7.83 9.40 31.40
N GLY A 342 -6.84 8.52 31.65
CA GLY A 342 -6.79 7.68 32.84
C GLY A 342 -7.92 6.65 32.90
N GLU A 343 -8.45 6.23 31.75
CA GLU A 343 -9.62 5.34 31.64
C GLU A 343 -9.20 3.87 31.44
N TRP A 344 -8.19 3.43 32.18
CA TRP A 344 -7.80 2.03 32.18
C TRP A 344 -8.59 1.25 33.24
N GLU A 345 -9.35 0.25 32.79
CA GLU A 345 -10.09 -0.64 33.68
C GLU A 345 -9.36 -1.97 33.81
N PHE A 346 -9.13 -2.42 35.04
CA PHE A 346 -8.51 -3.72 35.29
C PHE A 346 -9.47 -4.53 36.17
N PRO A 347 -10.25 -5.47 35.59
CA PRO A 347 -11.08 -6.38 36.37
C PRO A 347 -10.24 -7.24 37.33
N LYS A 348 -10.85 -7.75 38.39
CA LYS A 348 -10.17 -8.71 39.28
C LYS A 348 -10.10 -10.09 38.62
N ASN A 349 -8.90 -10.52 38.22
CA ASN A 349 -8.58 -11.86 37.73
C ASN A 349 -7.31 -12.43 38.40
N TYR A 350 -6.84 -13.62 37.97
CA TYR A 350 -5.64 -14.28 38.52
C TYR A 350 -4.34 -13.46 38.35
N LEU A 351 -4.30 -12.50 37.42
CA LEU A 351 -3.17 -11.59 37.21
C LEU A 351 -3.28 -10.28 38.02
N SER A 352 -4.36 -10.07 38.79
CA SER A 352 -4.58 -8.81 39.52
C SER A 352 -3.42 -8.42 40.43
N LYS A 353 -2.76 -9.40 41.05
CA LYS A 353 -1.60 -9.18 41.94
C LYS A 353 -0.42 -8.54 41.22
N LEU A 354 -0.24 -8.83 39.92
CA LEU A 354 0.84 -8.25 39.11
C LEU A 354 0.59 -6.77 38.80
N ILE A 355 -0.67 -6.31 38.84
CA ILE A 355 -1.07 -4.95 38.44
C ILE A 355 -1.40 -4.06 39.63
N GLU A 356 -1.50 -4.64 40.83
CA GLU A 356 -1.77 -3.91 42.07
C GLU A 356 -0.81 -2.71 42.30
N PRO A 357 0.51 -2.82 42.02
CA PRO A 357 1.40 -1.67 42.06
C PRO A 357 1.01 -0.55 41.08
N PHE A 358 0.61 -0.92 39.86
CA PHE A 358 0.20 0.04 38.82
C PHE A 358 -1.16 0.68 39.13
N ARG A 359 -2.09 -0.05 39.76
CA ARG A 359 -3.37 0.52 40.23
C ARG A 359 -3.14 1.59 41.29
N ASN A 360 -2.24 1.33 42.23
CA ASN A 360 -1.89 2.30 43.28
C ASN A 360 -1.22 3.56 42.70
N GLN A 361 -0.57 3.43 41.54
CA GLN A 361 0.07 4.52 40.82
C GLN A 361 -0.76 5.07 39.65
N ALA A 362 -2.03 4.68 39.48
CA ALA A 362 -2.83 5.01 38.30
C ALA A 362 -2.90 6.54 38.05
N ALA A 363 -3.05 7.32 39.12
CA ALA A 363 -3.04 8.78 39.02
C ALA A 363 -1.68 9.33 38.54
N LEU A 364 -0.57 8.76 39.02
CA LEU A 364 0.79 9.14 38.59
C LEU A 364 1.03 8.79 37.12
N LEU A 365 0.63 7.59 36.69
CA LEU A 365 0.73 7.12 35.31
C LEU A 365 -0.10 7.99 34.37
N ALA A 366 -1.29 8.41 34.79
CA ALA A 366 -2.12 9.37 34.04
C ALA A 366 -1.48 10.76 33.96
N LYS A 367 -0.71 11.22 34.97
CA LYS A 367 0.07 12.46 34.83
C LYS A 367 1.22 12.27 33.85
N ALA A 368 1.93 11.14 33.94
CA ALA A 368 3.07 10.83 33.09
C ALA A 368 2.67 10.71 31.62
N SER A 369 1.49 10.14 31.34
CA SER A 369 0.98 9.99 29.97
C SER A 369 0.77 11.33 29.25
N LEU A 370 0.50 12.42 30.00
CA LEU A 370 0.42 13.78 29.42
C LEU A 370 1.76 14.25 28.81
N ILE A 371 2.89 13.65 29.18
CA ILE A 371 4.20 13.92 28.58
C ILE A 371 4.59 12.81 27.61
N VAL A 372 4.45 11.55 28.04
CA VAL A 372 4.91 10.38 27.27
C VAL A 372 4.16 10.24 25.95
N VAL A 373 2.84 10.43 25.91
CA VAL A 373 2.05 10.24 24.68
C VAL A 373 2.45 11.24 23.59
N PRO A 374 2.52 12.56 23.83
CA PRO A 374 3.06 13.49 22.84
C PRO A 374 4.48 13.13 22.38
N LEU A 375 5.35 12.73 23.29
CA LEU A 375 6.72 12.32 22.97
C LEU A 375 6.78 11.05 22.10
N ILE A 376 5.83 10.13 22.26
CA ILE A 376 5.70 8.97 21.36
C ILE A 376 5.45 9.44 19.92
N PHE A 377 4.54 10.39 19.70
CA PHE A 377 4.26 10.91 18.36
C PHE A 377 5.42 11.75 17.80
N ILE A 378 6.13 12.51 18.64
CA ILE A 378 7.34 13.24 18.22
C ILE A 378 8.47 12.27 17.86
N GLY A 379 8.69 11.25 18.69
CA GLY A 379 9.67 10.19 18.46
C GLY A 379 9.35 9.40 17.19
N TYR A 380 8.07 9.08 16.97
CA TYR A 380 7.60 8.50 15.73
C TYR A 380 7.93 9.41 14.54
N GLY A 381 7.56 10.68 14.61
CA GLY A 381 7.86 11.64 13.54
C GLY A 381 9.35 11.75 13.25
N ARG A 382 10.24 11.66 14.24
CA ARG A 382 11.69 11.56 14.00
C ARG A 382 12.06 10.26 13.28
N ALA A 383 11.48 9.12 13.68
CA ALA A 383 11.80 7.82 13.11
C ALA A 383 11.38 7.71 11.63
N VAL A 384 10.27 8.33 11.25
CA VAL A 384 9.76 8.36 9.86
C VAL A 384 10.18 9.60 9.07
N LEU A 385 11.28 10.25 9.44
CA LEU A 385 11.72 11.47 8.77
C LEU A 385 11.96 11.25 7.27
N HIS A 386 11.19 11.95 6.44
CA HIS A 386 11.38 12.03 5.00
C HIS A 386 10.99 13.42 4.49
N LEU A 387 11.79 13.97 3.57
CA LEU A 387 11.51 15.26 2.94
C LEU A 387 12.37 15.47 1.68
N PRO A 388 11.86 16.21 0.68
CA PRO A 388 12.69 16.70 -0.41
C PRO A 388 13.61 17.83 0.09
N THR A 389 14.92 17.63 0.05
CA THR A 389 15.92 18.57 0.59
C THR A 389 16.25 19.71 -0.36
N ASN A 390 15.92 19.60 -1.65
CA ASN A 390 16.28 20.60 -2.66
C ASN A 390 15.11 21.49 -3.09
N GLU A 391 13.89 21.17 -2.68
CA GLU A 391 12.70 21.90 -3.10
C GLU A 391 12.50 23.22 -2.33
N PRO A 392 11.91 24.25 -2.95
CA PRO A 392 11.56 25.49 -2.27
C PRO A 392 10.76 25.22 -0.98
N VAL A 393 10.98 26.03 0.05
CA VAL A 393 10.43 25.86 1.42
C VAL A 393 11.06 24.69 2.20
N PHE A 394 11.17 23.49 1.62
CA PHE A 394 11.75 22.33 2.31
C PHE A 394 13.26 22.41 2.45
N ASN A 395 13.95 23.02 1.47
CA ASN A 395 15.40 23.23 1.52
C ASN A 395 15.84 24.07 2.74
N SER A 396 15.11 25.14 3.06
CA SER A 396 15.39 25.95 4.24
C SER A 396 15.22 25.14 5.54
N ILE A 397 14.21 24.28 5.60
CA ILE A 397 14.00 23.38 6.74
C ILE A 397 15.15 22.36 6.84
N ALA A 398 15.54 21.76 5.72
CA ALA A 398 16.65 20.82 5.65
C ALA A 398 17.97 21.46 6.10
N GLN A 399 18.27 22.68 5.66
CA GLN A 399 19.47 23.43 6.09
C GLN A 399 19.45 23.76 7.58
N VAL A 400 18.32 24.24 8.12
CA VAL A 400 18.19 24.58 9.55
C VAL A 400 18.37 23.34 10.43
N LEU A 401 17.93 22.17 9.95
CA LEU A 401 18.00 20.91 10.68
C LEU A 401 19.24 20.06 10.34
N ASP A 402 20.15 20.57 9.49
CA ASP A 402 21.34 19.86 9.00
C ASP A 402 21.02 18.48 8.40
N ILE A 403 19.94 18.41 7.60
CA ILE A 403 19.50 17.21 6.91
C ILE A 403 20.02 17.22 5.47
N HIS A 404 20.81 16.20 5.12
CA HIS A 404 21.33 16.01 3.77
C HIS A 404 20.62 14.87 3.05
N ALA A 405 20.40 15.01 1.74
CA ALA A 405 19.83 13.96 0.93
C ALA A 405 20.63 12.65 1.06
N ASN A 406 19.92 11.54 1.23
CA ASN A 406 20.49 10.18 1.21
C ASN A 406 19.89 9.33 0.09
N ALA A 407 18.90 9.85 -0.65
CA ALA A 407 18.21 9.21 -1.76
C ALA A 407 18.29 10.08 -3.03
N MET A 408 17.70 9.58 -4.13
CA MET A 408 17.76 10.25 -5.44
C MET A 408 17.05 11.61 -5.43
N ASN A 409 17.39 12.46 -6.40
CA ASN A 409 16.74 13.75 -6.67
C ASN A 409 16.63 14.66 -5.42
N GLY A 410 17.69 14.67 -4.60
CA GLY A 410 17.76 15.53 -3.43
C GLY A 410 16.69 15.20 -2.40
N PHE A 411 16.47 13.91 -2.12
CA PHE A 411 15.50 13.45 -1.14
C PHE A 411 16.20 12.82 0.07
N TYR A 412 15.64 13.04 1.26
CA TYR A 412 16.02 12.31 2.46
C TYR A 412 14.90 11.34 2.85
N ASP A 413 15.29 10.10 3.15
CA ASP A 413 14.40 9.05 3.64
C ASP A 413 15.07 8.27 4.79
N SER A 414 14.49 8.33 5.99
CA SER A 414 14.95 7.57 7.16
C SER A 414 14.80 6.06 6.99
N ALA A 415 13.96 5.59 6.05
CA ALA A 415 13.86 4.18 5.71
C ALA A 415 15.11 3.64 5.00
N ARG A 416 15.98 4.52 4.50
CA ARG A 416 17.23 4.18 3.80
C ARG A 416 18.41 4.15 4.77
N THR A 417 19.11 3.02 4.87
CA THR A 417 20.37 2.90 5.61
C THR A 417 21.58 2.89 4.68
N GLN A 418 22.67 3.55 5.11
CA GLN A 418 23.93 3.68 4.34
C GLN A 418 24.57 2.32 4.03
N ASP A 419 24.31 1.32 4.86
CA ASP A 419 24.92 -0.01 4.83
C ASP A 419 24.30 -0.94 3.77
N GLY A 420 23.25 -0.50 3.06
CA GLY A 420 22.48 -1.35 2.14
C GLY A 420 21.74 -2.50 2.83
N GLN A 421 21.56 -2.45 4.16
CA GLN A 421 20.92 -3.52 4.94
C GLN A 421 19.41 -3.69 4.66
N TYR A 422 18.77 -2.73 4.01
CA TYR A 422 17.38 -2.82 3.55
C TYR A 422 17.34 -2.99 2.03
N ALA A 423 16.31 -3.70 1.52
CA ALA A 423 16.21 -4.07 0.12
C ALA A 423 16.39 -2.84 -0.79
N THR A 424 17.48 -2.84 -1.55
CA THR A 424 18.02 -1.73 -2.35
C THR A 424 17.10 -1.24 -3.47
N GLY A 425 16.00 -1.94 -3.76
CA GLY A 425 15.04 -1.58 -4.82
C GLY A 425 14.03 -0.48 -4.46
N TYR A 426 13.77 -0.23 -3.17
CA TYR A 426 12.74 0.73 -2.72
C TYR A 426 13.23 2.18 -2.65
N ALA A 427 14.51 2.39 -2.38
CA ALA A 427 15.04 3.73 -2.07
C ALA A 427 15.12 4.67 -3.29
N ASN A 428 14.66 4.22 -4.45
CA ASN A 428 14.62 4.95 -5.70
C ASN A 428 13.27 5.62 -5.96
N ILE A 429 12.30 5.52 -5.07
CA ILE A 429 10.92 6.00 -5.25
C ILE A 429 10.46 6.75 -3.99
N GLY A 430 9.47 7.63 -4.09
CA GLY A 430 9.10 8.60 -3.05
C GLY A 430 9.73 10.00 -3.20
N HIS A 431 10.58 10.21 -4.18
CA HIS A 431 11.15 11.53 -4.47
C HIS A 431 10.35 12.26 -5.56
N LEU A 432 10.51 13.59 -5.70
CA LEU A 432 9.78 14.35 -6.72
C LEU A 432 10.37 14.12 -8.13
N THR A 433 9.50 13.96 -9.12
CA THR A 433 9.86 13.97 -10.54
C THR A 433 10.18 15.37 -11.02
N THR A 434 11.06 15.48 -12.00
CA THR A 434 11.55 16.73 -12.59
C THR A 434 11.05 16.94 -14.01
N GLN A 435 11.21 18.16 -14.55
CA GLN A 435 10.93 18.40 -15.96
C GLN A 435 11.83 17.56 -16.89
N ALA A 436 13.09 17.32 -16.50
CA ALA A 436 14.00 16.47 -17.25
C ALA A 436 13.48 15.02 -17.36
N ASP A 437 12.82 14.51 -16.32
CA ASP A 437 12.17 13.19 -16.36
C ASP A 437 11.00 13.18 -17.36
N ILE A 438 10.21 14.25 -17.39
CA ILE A 438 9.11 14.39 -18.35
C ILE A 438 9.66 14.45 -19.78
N ASP A 439 10.70 15.25 -20.02
CA ASP A 439 11.32 15.39 -21.33
C ASP A 439 11.96 14.07 -21.80
N ALA A 440 12.60 13.34 -20.88
CA ALA A 440 13.16 12.01 -21.15
C ALA A 440 12.08 11.00 -21.54
N GLY A 441 10.95 10.98 -20.84
CA GLY A 441 9.83 10.11 -21.21
C GLY A 441 9.24 10.44 -22.58
N TRP A 442 9.09 11.74 -22.91
CA TRP A 442 8.64 12.13 -24.25
C TRP A 442 9.65 11.78 -25.35
N ARG A 443 10.96 11.87 -25.07
CA ARG A 443 11.99 11.39 -26.00
C ARG A 443 11.82 9.90 -26.31
N ILE A 444 11.51 9.07 -25.30
CA ILE A 444 11.21 7.64 -25.53
C ILE A 444 9.95 7.49 -26.38
N VAL A 445 8.88 8.23 -26.08
CA VAL A 445 7.64 8.21 -26.88
C VAL A 445 7.88 8.57 -28.35
N ASP A 446 8.72 9.58 -28.61
CA ASP A 446 9.00 10.02 -29.98
C ASP A 446 9.81 8.98 -30.76
N LEU A 447 10.73 8.24 -30.10
CA LEU A 447 11.39 7.07 -30.69
C LEU A 447 10.38 5.98 -31.08
N ILE A 448 9.39 5.71 -30.22
CA ILE A 448 8.31 4.74 -30.52
C ILE A 448 7.46 5.23 -31.70
N ARG A 449 7.11 6.52 -31.75
CA ARG A 449 6.31 7.09 -32.84
C ARG A 449 7.03 7.01 -34.19
N ALA A 450 8.34 7.18 -34.20
CA ALA A 450 9.18 7.11 -35.39
C ALA A 450 9.33 5.69 -35.97
N SER A 451 9.05 4.65 -35.18
CA SER A 451 9.09 3.25 -35.65
C SER A 451 7.89 2.91 -36.55
N ASP A 452 8.15 2.28 -37.69
CA ASP A 452 7.13 1.71 -38.59
C ASP A 452 6.62 0.34 -38.11
N LYS A 453 7.45 -0.39 -37.36
CA LYS A 453 7.14 -1.68 -36.75
C LYS A 453 6.55 -1.54 -35.34
N PRO A 454 5.87 -2.59 -34.82
CA PRO A 454 5.46 -2.67 -33.42
C PRO A 454 6.62 -2.51 -32.43
N VAL A 455 6.33 -2.08 -31.21
CA VAL A 455 7.33 -1.88 -30.15
C VAL A 455 6.85 -2.58 -28.87
N ILE A 456 7.77 -3.27 -28.19
CA ILE A 456 7.55 -3.80 -26.83
C ILE A 456 8.32 -2.96 -25.82
N SER A 457 7.74 -2.76 -24.64
CA SER A 457 8.33 -1.98 -23.56
C SER A 457 7.98 -2.59 -22.20
N GLU A 458 8.92 -2.52 -21.25
CA GLU A 458 8.66 -2.95 -19.87
C GLU A 458 7.68 -2.08 -19.10
N ASP A 459 7.57 -0.81 -19.47
CA ASP A 459 6.59 0.11 -18.89
C ASP A 459 5.60 0.51 -20.00
N ALA A 460 4.34 0.10 -19.86
CA ALA A 460 3.31 0.32 -20.89
C ALA A 460 2.99 1.80 -21.15
N GLY A 461 3.36 2.70 -20.25
CA GLY A 461 3.09 4.13 -20.42
C GLY A 461 3.64 4.73 -21.70
N PHE A 462 4.83 4.33 -22.12
CA PHE A 462 5.42 4.90 -23.34
C PHE A 462 4.65 4.50 -24.60
N THR A 463 4.25 3.24 -24.72
CA THR A 463 3.48 2.76 -25.89
C THR A 463 2.07 3.33 -25.88
N LEU A 464 1.43 3.45 -24.70
CA LEU A 464 0.15 4.14 -24.54
C LEU A 464 0.22 5.62 -24.99
N MET A 465 1.21 6.38 -24.51
CA MET A 465 1.38 7.79 -24.87
C MET A 465 1.81 7.99 -26.33
N ALA A 466 2.44 6.98 -26.94
CA ALA A 466 2.71 6.93 -28.37
C ALA A 466 1.47 6.62 -29.22
N GLY A 467 0.33 6.28 -28.61
CA GLY A 467 -0.89 5.86 -29.32
C GLY A 467 -0.75 4.49 -29.99
N ARG A 468 0.15 3.63 -29.48
CA ARG A 468 0.42 2.30 -30.02
C ARG A 468 -0.23 1.22 -29.14
N PRO A 469 -0.53 0.03 -29.68
CA PRO A 469 -0.96 -1.11 -28.89
C PRO A 469 0.10 -1.48 -27.84
N VAL A 470 -0.35 -1.82 -26.63
CA VAL A 470 0.53 -2.41 -25.61
C VAL A 470 0.69 -3.89 -25.93
N ILE A 471 1.95 -4.31 -26.05
CA ILE A 471 2.33 -5.68 -26.38
C ILE A 471 3.16 -6.19 -25.21
N THR A 472 2.77 -7.35 -24.67
CA THR A 472 3.30 -7.98 -23.45
C THR A 472 2.94 -7.27 -22.14
N ASN A 473 3.03 -8.03 -21.05
CA ASN A 473 3.23 -7.52 -19.67
C ASN A 473 4.42 -8.30 -19.09
N PRO A 474 5.64 -7.75 -19.12
CA PRO A 474 6.85 -8.58 -18.96
C PRO A 474 6.93 -9.29 -17.63
N THR A 475 6.73 -8.55 -16.54
CA THR A 475 6.73 -9.09 -15.18
C THR A 475 5.73 -10.23 -15.02
N GLN A 476 4.57 -10.12 -15.67
CA GLN A 476 3.55 -11.16 -15.56
C GLN A 476 3.82 -12.37 -16.46
N LEU A 477 4.42 -12.19 -17.64
CA LEU A 477 4.95 -13.30 -18.44
C LEU A 477 6.02 -14.06 -17.67
N LEU A 478 6.91 -13.36 -16.97
CA LEU A 478 7.92 -13.96 -16.10
C LEU A 478 7.29 -14.74 -14.94
N ASN A 479 6.24 -14.21 -14.31
CA ASN A 479 5.52 -14.93 -13.25
C ASN A 479 4.87 -16.23 -13.76
N LEU A 480 4.27 -16.19 -14.95
CA LEU A 480 3.68 -17.36 -15.58
C LEU A 480 4.76 -18.41 -15.95
N GLU A 481 5.89 -17.98 -16.51
CA GLU A 481 7.00 -18.86 -16.90
C GLU A 481 7.61 -19.57 -15.68
N LYS A 482 7.85 -18.84 -14.57
CA LYS A 482 8.31 -19.41 -13.30
C LYS A 482 7.38 -20.49 -12.73
N ARG A 483 6.13 -20.56 -13.19
CA ARG A 483 5.13 -21.56 -12.81
C ARG A 483 4.90 -22.63 -13.88
N GLY A 484 5.67 -22.63 -14.96
CA GLY A 484 5.47 -23.53 -16.10
C GLY A 484 4.15 -23.27 -16.84
N LEU A 485 3.62 -22.05 -16.72
CA LEU A 485 2.35 -21.61 -17.30
C LEU A 485 2.53 -20.66 -18.48
N TYR A 486 3.73 -20.56 -19.05
CA TYR A 486 4.00 -19.78 -20.26
C TYR A 486 5.15 -20.43 -21.05
N GLN A 487 4.96 -20.60 -22.36
CA GLN A 487 5.97 -21.17 -23.26
C GLN A 487 6.74 -20.08 -24.01
N GLY A 488 6.04 -19.05 -24.49
CA GLY A 488 6.65 -17.90 -25.15
C GLY A 488 7.24 -18.14 -26.53
N THR A 489 6.95 -19.30 -27.15
CA THR A 489 7.46 -19.71 -28.45
C THR A 489 7.21 -18.66 -29.55
N GLU A 490 5.99 -18.13 -29.65
CA GLU A 490 5.64 -17.16 -30.69
C GLU A 490 6.28 -15.78 -30.44
N LEU A 491 6.36 -15.33 -29.18
CA LEU A 491 7.05 -14.08 -28.84
C LEU A 491 8.55 -14.19 -29.17
N VAL A 492 9.20 -15.29 -28.81
CA VAL A 492 10.60 -15.56 -29.13
C VAL A 492 10.81 -15.58 -30.64
N LYS A 493 9.94 -16.25 -31.40
CA LYS A 493 10.00 -16.27 -32.86
C LYS A 493 9.90 -14.86 -33.45
N MET A 494 8.93 -14.06 -33.03
CA MET A 494 8.79 -12.67 -33.49
C MET A 494 10.03 -11.82 -33.16
N ILE A 495 10.67 -12.06 -32.02
CA ILE A 495 11.91 -11.38 -31.64
C ILE A 495 13.06 -11.82 -32.55
N ASP A 496 13.27 -13.13 -32.74
CA ASP A 496 14.34 -13.67 -33.59
C ASP A 496 14.16 -13.22 -35.06
N GLU A 497 12.93 -13.06 -35.54
CA GLU A 497 12.58 -12.51 -36.86
C GLU A 497 12.68 -10.97 -36.95
N GLN A 498 13.14 -10.29 -35.88
CA GLN A 498 13.22 -8.83 -35.80
C GLN A 498 11.90 -8.12 -36.16
N ALA A 499 10.77 -8.67 -35.71
CA ALA A 499 9.44 -8.14 -35.98
C ALA A 499 9.13 -6.83 -35.24
N PHE A 500 9.88 -6.50 -34.19
CA PHE A 500 9.74 -5.26 -33.44
C PHE A 500 10.74 -4.21 -33.92
N GLY A 501 10.32 -2.95 -34.02
CA GLY A 501 11.19 -1.86 -34.44
C GLY A 501 12.09 -1.37 -33.30
N LEU A 502 11.58 -1.46 -32.07
CA LEU A 502 12.29 -1.13 -30.84
C LEU A 502 11.89 -2.08 -29.73
N ILE A 503 12.81 -2.29 -28.79
CA ILE A 503 12.58 -2.97 -27.51
C ILE A 503 13.13 -2.06 -26.41
N ILE A 504 12.27 -1.72 -25.44
CA ILE A 504 12.62 -0.81 -24.35
C ILE A 504 12.66 -1.59 -23.03
N LEU A 505 13.85 -1.71 -22.44
CA LEU A 505 14.08 -2.45 -21.20
C LEU A 505 14.53 -1.51 -20.08
N ARG A 506 14.16 -1.83 -18.83
CA ARG A 506 14.61 -1.13 -17.62
C ARG A 506 15.18 -2.11 -16.59
N ALA A 507 14.34 -3.02 -16.11
CA ALA A 507 14.64 -3.99 -15.07
C ALA A 507 14.89 -5.41 -15.61
N GLN A 508 14.61 -5.63 -16.91
CA GLN A 508 14.77 -6.93 -17.59
C GLN A 508 13.90 -8.03 -16.96
N PHE A 509 12.64 -7.71 -16.64
CA PHE A 509 11.66 -8.62 -16.03
C PHE A 509 10.90 -9.44 -17.08
N TYR A 510 11.57 -9.88 -18.14
CA TYR A 510 11.06 -10.88 -19.07
C TYR A 510 11.54 -12.29 -18.67
N PRO A 511 10.86 -13.35 -19.13
CA PRO A 511 11.40 -14.72 -19.10
C PRO A 511 12.81 -14.80 -19.70
N ASP A 512 13.67 -15.67 -19.16
CA ASP A 512 15.08 -15.77 -19.57
C ASP A 512 15.20 -16.10 -21.06
N VAL A 513 14.32 -16.97 -21.58
CA VAL A 513 14.28 -17.34 -23.01
C VAL A 513 13.98 -16.13 -23.92
N VAL A 514 13.16 -15.19 -23.45
CA VAL A 514 12.83 -13.95 -24.16
C VAL A 514 14.03 -13.00 -24.13
N LEU A 515 14.65 -12.80 -22.97
CA LEU A 515 15.85 -11.96 -22.84
C LEU A 515 17.01 -12.47 -23.71
N GLN A 516 17.21 -13.79 -23.79
CA GLN A 516 18.20 -14.40 -24.66
C GLN A 516 17.90 -14.14 -26.14
N ALA A 517 16.64 -14.25 -26.57
CA ALA A 517 16.23 -13.91 -27.94
C ALA A 517 16.49 -12.44 -28.26
N ILE A 518 16.15 -11.53 -27.33
CA ILE A 518 16.42 -10.10 -27.47
C ILE A 518 17.92 -9.85 -27.64
N SER A 519 18.77 -10.46 -26.80
CA SER A 519 20.23 -10.32 -26.88
C SER A 519 20.81 -10.84 -28.19
N ARG A 520 20.23 -11.89 -28.79
CA ARG A 520 20.64 -12.41 -30.10
C ARG A 520 20.25 -11.47 -31.23
N ALA A 521 19.00 -11.00 -31.27
CA ALA A 521 18.43 -10.31 -32.42
C ALA A 521 18.55 -8.76 -32.39
N TYR A 522 18.69 -8.16 -31.21
CA TYR A 522 18.71 -6.70 -31.01
C TYR A 522 19.99 -6.23 -30.33
N THR A 523 20.36 -4.97 -30.55
CA THR A 523 21.50 -4.32 -29.91
C THR A 523 21.07 -2.99 -29.30
N GLN A 524 21.69 -2.62 -28.18
CA GLN A 524 21.42 -1.36 -27.49
C GLN A 524 21.92 -0.20 -28.36
N SER A 525 21.02 0.68 -28.77
CA SER A 525 21.32 1.87 -29.57
C SER A 525 21.46 3.13 -28.72
N ASP A 526 20.80 3.19 -27.56
CA ASP A 526 20.77 4.37 -26.69
C ASP A 526 20.46 4.00 -25.24
N THR A 527 20.65 4.94 -24.32
CA THR A 527 20.19 4.85 -22.94
C THR A 527 19.61 6.19 -22.50
N ILE A 528 18.37 6.14 -22.04
CA ILE A 528 17.65 7.32 -21.58
C ILE A 528 17.37 7.16 -20.09
N THR A 529 17.88 8.09 -19.28
CA THR A 529 17.62 8.11 -17.84
C THR A 529 16.35 8.89 -17.54
N MET A 530 15.42 8.29 -16.81
CA MET A 530 14.17 8.91 -16.35
C MET A 530 13.83 8.40 -14.95
N ASN A 531 13.50 9.31 -14.03
CA ASN A 531 13.10 9.01 -12.66
C ASN A 531 14.16 8.17 -11.91
N GLY A 532 15.44 8.42 -12.22
CA GLY A 532 16.59 7.69 -11.69
C GLY A 532 16.73 6.22 -12.16
N PHE A 533 15.97 5.83 -13.19
CA PHE A 533 16.13 4.55 -13.88
C PHE A 533 16.74 4.74 -15.26
N ASN A 534 17.55 3.78 -15.69
CA ASN A 534 18.08 3.74 -17.04
C ASN A 534 17.20 2.87 -17.93
N TYR A 535 16.63 3.46 -18.97
CA TYR A 535 15.90 2.77 -20.01
C TYR A 535 16.86 2.48 -21.17
N LEU A 536 17.08 1.19 -21.41
CA LEU A 536 17.85 0.69 -22.54
C LEU A 536 16.94 0.71 -23.78
N ILE A 537 17.39 1.40 -24.82
CA ILE A 537 16.71 1.42 -26.12
C ILE A 537 17.44 0.44 -27.02
N LEU A 538 16.76 -0.62 -27.45
CA LEU A 538 17.32 -1.65 -28.30
C LEU A 538 16.67 -1.60 -29.69
N ALA A 539 17.49 -1.71 -30.73
CA ALA A 539 17.09 -1.74 -32.12
C ALA A 539 17.54 -3.04 -32.80
N PRO A 540 16.89 -3.48 -33.89
CA PRO A 540 17.30 -4.65 -34.66
C PRO A 540 18.78 -4.57 -35.07
N LYS A 541 19.53 -5.67 -34.89
CA LYS A 541 20.90 -5.75 -35.42
C LYS A 541 20.85 -5.67 -36.93
N ARG A 542 21.66 -4.77 -37.52
CA ARG A 542 21.87 -4.75 -38.97
C ARG A 542 22.61 -6.02 -39.35
N HIS A 543 22.01 -6.81 -40.24
CA HIS A 543 22.64 -7.99 -40.84
C HIS A 543 23.57 -7.61 -41.98
#